data_AF-A0A524KHT9-F1
#
_entry.id   AF-A0A524KHT9-F1
#
_cell.length_a   1.000
_cell.length_b   1.000
_cell.length_c   1.000
_cell.angle_alpha   90.00
_cell.angle_beta   90.00
_cell.angle_gamma   90.00
#
_symmetry.space_group_name_H-M   'P 1'
#
loop_
_entity.id
_entity.type
_entity.pdbx_description
1 polymer ?
#
loop_
_entity_poly.entity_id
_entity_poly.type
_entity_poly.pdbx_seq_one_letter_code
_entity_poly.pdbx_strand_id
1 'polypeptide(L)'
;MGDLSNDALTWAEGRMALSDSLLMGLDQRYPKPGQDYATLRVAYLRTTGEKANAAVVTSRYIGGVYVSRGVDGQPDAGLPFTPVPLAEQQRAMRLLRTEFFAPDAWDASPKLLAELQQPRRGFSGPGEPVIHARVLNMQKTVLSFMLAPQTQARLTDSRLYGNRYSAAQMMSDLTDAIFAADARGNVNTFRQNLQLEYVNQVAGMIEGPTAKNYDYVSKSAAVASLKKIQAQVAVPTGDAETRAHRQHLSLVVSEALDPRS
;
A
#
# COMPACT_ATOMS: atom_id res chain seq x y z
N MET A 1 -27.51 0.52 -10.92
CA MET A 1 -26.31 0.60 -10.05
C MET A 1 -25.45 1.72 -10.59
N GLY A 2 -25.89 2.95 -10.38
CA GLY A 2 -25.25 4.18 -10.82
C GLY A 2 -25.10 5.10 -9.61
N ASP A 3 -24.15 6.02 -9.70
CA ASP A 3 -23.88 7.10 -8.74
C ASP A 3 -22.88 6.84 -7.59
N LEU A 4 -21.77 6.15 -7.91
CA LEU A 4 -20.47 6.38 -7.27
C LEU A 4 -19.41 6.82 -8.29
N SER A 5 -19.84 7.14 -9.51
CA SER A 5 -18.99 7.15 -10.71
C SER A 5 -18.34 8.49 -11.06
N ASN A 6 -18.67 9.60 -10.40
CA ASN A 6 -18.14 10.88 -10.88
C ASN A 6 -16.72 11.22 -10.42
N ASP A 7 -16.22 10.65 -9.31
CA ASP A 7 -14.78 10.64 -8.97
C ASP A 7 -14.48 9.72 -7.76
N ALA A 8 -14.20 8.43 -8.01
CA ALA A 8 -13.93 7.49 -6.91
C ALA A 8 -12.61 7.77 -6.18
N LEU A 9 -11.66 8.49 -6.80
CA LEU A 9 -10.43 8.91 -6.14
C LEU A 9 -10.69 10.05 -5.15
N THR A 10 -11.57 11.00 -5.49
CA THR A 10 -12.04 12.02 -4.53
C THR A 10 -12.80 11.41 -3.37
N TRP A 11 -13.66 10.42 -3.63
CA TRP A 11 -14.30 9.66 -2.56
C TRP A 11 -13.28 8.96 -1.65
N ALA A 12 -12.27 8.29 -2.24
CA ALA A 12 -11.26 7.58 -1.48
C ALA A 12 -10.40 8.53 -0.63
N GLU A 13 -10.02 9.68 -1.18
CA GLU A 13 -9.32 10.75 -0.49
C GLU A 13 -10.11 11.24 0.73
N GLY A 14 -11.38 11.61 0.54
CA GLY A 14 -12.25 12.01 1.65
C GLY A 14 -12.45 10.91 2.70
N ARG A 15 -12.48 9.63 2.29
CA ARG A 15 -12.59 8.51 3.22
C ARG A 15 -11.33 8.29 4.06
N MET A 16 -10.16 8.37 3.47
CA MET A 16 -8.89 8.21 4.21
C MET A 16 -8.70 9.36 5.20
N ALA A 17 -8.91 10.60 4.77
CA ALA A 17 -8.85 11.78 5.64
C ALA A 17 -9.86 11.72 6.79
N LEU A 18 -11.10 11.27 6.53
CA LEU A 18 -12.11 11.07 7.58
C LEU A 18 -11.66 10.00 8.57
N SER A 19 -11.12 8.87 8.10
CA SER A 19 -10.62 7.82 8.98
C SER A 19 -9.50 8.32 9.89
N ASP A 20 -8.59 9.15 9.40
CA ASP A 20 -7.51 9.71 10.20
C ASP A 20 -8.03 10.68 11.27
N SER A 21 -8.95 11.56 10.89
CA SER A 21 -9.65 12.43 11.84
C SER A 21 -10.36 11.64 12.93
N LEU A 22 -11.03 10.54 12.57
CA LEU A 22 -11.70 9.68 13.54
C LEU A 22 -10.69 8.99 14.47
N LEU A 23 -9.61 8.41 13.95
CA LEU A 23 -8.58 7.72 14.73
C LEU A 23 -7.98 8.64 15.81
N MET A 24 -7.70 9.89 15.49
CA MET A 24 -7.18 10.88 16.45
C MET A 24 -8.16 11.22 17.59
N GLY A 25 -9.47 10.98 17.41
CA GLY A 25 -10.50 11.34 18.38
C GLY A 25 -11.29 10.17 18.97
N LEU A 26 -10.91 8.92 18.68
CA LEU A 26 -11.65 7.74 19.13
C LEU A 26 -11.67 7.60 20.66
N ASP A 27 -10.55 7.86 21.32
CA ASP A 27 -10.36 7.80 22.78
C ASP A 27 -11.06 8.94 23.54
N GLN A 28 -11.46 10.00 22.84
CA GLN A 28 -12.31 11.05 23.40
C GLN A 28 -13.80 10.70 23.33
N ARG A 29 -14.18 9.79 22.43
CA ARG A 29 -15.58 9.40 22.18
C ARG A 29 -15.97 8.09 22.89
N TYR A 30 -14.99 7.23 23.15
CA TYR A 30 -15.19 5.92 23.77
C TYR A 30 -14.05 5.58 24.75
N PRO A 31 -14.33 4.69 25.73
CA PRO A 31 -15.66 4.24 26.13
C PRO A 31 -16.45 5.37 26.83
N LYS A 32 -17.78 5.37 26.71
CA LYS A 32 -18.62 6.26 27.55
C LYS A 32 -18.66 5.71 29.00
N PRO A 33 -18.96 6.54 30.01
CA PRO A 33 -19.11 6.06 31.39
C PRO A 33 -20.04 4.84 31.47
N GLY A 34 -19.54 3.75 32.05
CA GLY A 34 -20.27 2.47 32.18
C GLY A 34 -20.18 1.52 30.97
N GLN A 35 -19.45 1.87 29.90
CA GLN A 35 -19.21 0.98 28.75
C GLN A 35 -17.86 0.27 28.86
N ASP A 36 -17.77 -0.93 28.28
CA ASP A 36 -16.50 -1.63 28.10
C ASP A 36 -15.71 -1.09 26.89
N TYR A 37 -14.45 -1.49 26.79
CA TYR A 37 -13.58 -1.14 25.66
C TYR A 37 -13.92 -1.89 24.35
N ALA A 38 -14.90 -2.79 24.34
CA ALA A 38 -15.27 -3.54 23.14
C ALA A 38 -15.76 -2.59 22.04
N THR A 39 -16.53 -1.57 22.43
CA THR A 39 -17.05 -0.56 21.50
C THR A 39 -15.92 0.27 20.89
N LEU A 40 -14.94 0.69 21.70
CA LEU A 40 -13.74 1.39 21.23
C LEU A 40 -12.98 0.54 20.20
N ARG A 41 -12.75 -0.73 20.52
CA ARG A 41 -12.08 -1.67 19.62
C ARG A 41 -12.84 -1.85 18.31
N VAL A 42 -14.17 -2.01 18.34
CA VAL A 42 -14.99 -2.11 17.13
C VAL A 42 -14.87 -0.84 16.28
N ALA A 43 -14.91 0.34 16.91
CA ALA A 43 -14.76 1.61 16.22
C ALA A 43 -13.36 1.74 15.57
N TYR A 44 -12.29 1.36 16.27
CA TYR A 44 -10.93 1.32 15.73
C TYR A 44 -10.81 0.38 14.52
N LEU A 45 -11.31 -0.86 14.65
CA LEU A 45 -11.25 -1.84 13.57
C LEU A 45 -12.04 -1.39 12.34
N ARG A 46 -13.22 -0.80 12.53
CA ARG A 46 -14.02 -0.26 11.43
C ARG A 46 -13.30 0.91 10.76
N THR A 47 -12.81 1.86 11.53
CA THR A 47 -12.16 3.08 11.00
C THR A 47 -10.90 2.75 10.19
N THR A 48 -10.01 1.90 10.72
CA THR A 48 -8.83 1.41 9.99
C THR A 48 -9.21 0.57 8.76
N GLY A 49 -10.28 -0.22 8.85
CA GLY A 49 -10.79 -1.01 7.73
C GLY A 49 -11.34 -0.15 6.59
N GLU A 50 -12.08 0.92 6.88
CA GLU A 50 -12.56 1.86 5.87
C GLU A 50 -11.41 2.57 5.15
N LYS A 51 -10.36 2.96 5.90
CA LYS A 51 -9.14 3.53 5.31
C LYS A 51 -8.49 2.56 4.33
N ALA A 52 -8.34 1.29 4.72
CA ALA A 52 -7.80 0.25 3.84
C ALA A 52 -8.68 -0.01 2.62
N ASN A 53 -10.00 -0.01 2.75
CA ASN A 53 -10.92 -0.18 1.62
C ASN A 53 -10.78 0.98 0.62
N ALA A 54 -10.68 2.22 1.09
CA ALA A 54 -10.43 3.38 0.24
C ALA A 54 -9.07 3.29 -0.49
N ALA A 55 -8.03 2.81 0.18
CA ALA A 55 -6.72 2.57 -0.43
C ALA A 55 -6.77 1.46 -1.50
N VAL A 56 -7.56 0.39 -1.28
CA VAL A 56 -7.80 -0.65 -2.30
C VAL A 56 -8.54 -0.11 -3.53
N VAL A 57 -9.52 0.79 -3.34
CA VAL A 57 -10.17 1.47 -4.48
C VAL A 57 -9.15 2.32 -5.23
N THR A 58 -8.31 3.05 -4.51
CA THR A 58 -7.25 3.90 -5.07
C THR A 58 -6.24 3.08 -5.89
N SER A 59 -5.78 1.93 -5.39
CA SER A 59 -4.77 1.12 -6.08
C SER A 59 -5.23 0.55 -7.42
N ARG A 60 -6.55 0.35 -7.62
CA ARG A 60 -7.11 -0.15 -8.88
C ARG A 60 -7.01 0.84 -10.04
N TYR A 61 -6.80 2.13 -9.76
CA TYR A 61 -6.53 3.12 -10.80
C TYR A 61 -5.13 2.94 -11.40
N ILE A 62 -4.16 2.44 -10.61
CA ILE A 62 -2.78 2.26 -11.05
C ILE A 62 -2.70 1.03 -11.95
N GLY A 63 -2.30 1.25 -13.20
CA GLY A 63 -2.37 0.25 -14.26
C GLY A 63 -3.79 -0.17 -14.58
N GLY A 64 -4.81 0.61 -14.22
CA GLY A 64 -6.21 0.31 -14.48
C GLY A 64 -6.57 0.45 -15.96
N VAL A 65 -7.57 -0.32 -16.40
CA VAL A 65 -8.16 -0.23 -17.75
C VAL A 65 -9.66 -0.26 -17.60
N TYR A 66 -10.35 0.76 -18.10
CA TYR A 66 -11.80 0.79 -18.21
C TYR A 66 -12.25 -0.16 -19.31
N VAL A 67 -13.29 -0.93 -19.03
CA VAL A 67 -13.87 -1.89 -19.95
C VAL A 67 -15.27 -1.42 -20.35
N SER A 68 -15.45 -1.09 -21.63
CA SER A 68 -16.78 -0.84 -22.21
C SER A 68 -17.35 -2.13 -22.79
N ARG A 69 -18.66 -2.34 -22.61
CA ARG A 69 -19.41 -3.45 -23.22
C ARG A 69 -20.22 -3.00 -24.45
N GLY A 70 -20.00 -1.78 -24.92
CA GLY A 70 -20.65 -1.29 -26.13
C GLY A 70 -20.31 -2.18 -27.33
N VAL A 71 -21.30 -2.37 -28.19
CA VAL A 71 -21.14 -3.16 -29.43
C VAL A 71 -20.69 -2.22 -30.55
N ASP A 72 -19.90 -2.73 -31.50
CA ASP A 72 -19.49 -1.97 -32.67
C ASP A 72 -20.71 -1.40 -33.43
N GLY A 73 -20.65 -0.12 -33.78
CA GLY A 73 -21.76 0.64 -34.38
C GLY A 73 -22.79 1.24 -33.41
N GLN A 74 -22.70 1.00 -32.09
CA GLN A 74 -23.54 1.69 -31.12
C GLN A 74 -23.03 3.14 -30.90
N PRO A 75 -23.89 4.17 -31.00
CA PRO A 75 -23.52 5.54 -30.66
C PRO A 75 -22.94 5.62 -29.23
N ASP A 76 -21.85 6.36 -29.06
CA ASP A 76 -21.15 6.58 -27.78
C ASP A 76 -20.54 5.34 -27.09
N ALA A 77 -20.42 4.20 -27.79
CA ALA A 77 -19.85 2.97 -27.21
C ALA A 77 -18.39 3.08 -26.75
N GLY A 78 -17.63 4.02 -27.32
CA GLY A 78 -16.20 4.22 -27.05
C GLY A 78 -15.35 2.99 -27.43
N LEU A 79 -14.06 3.00 -27.05
CA LEU A 79 -13.20 1.82 -27.20
C LEU A 79 -13.55 0.78 -26.11
N PRO A 80 -13.52 -0.53 -26.44
CA PRO A 80 -13.75 -1.59 -25.45
C PRO A 80 -12.76 -1.55 -24.29
N PHE A 81 -11.53 -1.12 -24.54
CA PHE A 81 -10.49 -0.95 -23.52
C PHE A 81 -9.93 0.47 -23.58
N THR A 82 -10.01 1.17 -22.46
CA THR A 82 -9.42 2.51 -22.31
C THR A 82 -8.57 2.54 -21.05
N PRO A 83 -7.24 2.68 -21.14
CA PRO A 83 -6.39 2.81 -19.97
C PRO A 83 -6.79 4.01 -19.12
N VAL A 84 -6.65 3.90 -17.80
CA VAL A 84 -6.81 5.05 -16.90
C VAL A 84 -5.81 6.14 -17.34
N PRO A 85 -6.23 7.41 -17.49
CA PRO A 85 -5.31 8.49 -17.88
C PRO A 85 -4.12 8.61 -16.93
N LEU A 86 -2.93 8.92 -17.45
CA LEU A 86 -1.70 9.03 -16.66
C LEU A 86 -1.86 9.93 -15.42
N ALA A 87 -2.55 11.07 -15.59
CA ALA A 87 -2.80 12.03 -14.52
C ALA A 87 -3.58 11.40 -13.35
N GLU A 88 -4.59 10.57 -13.65
CA GLU A 88 -5.39 9.86 -12.64
C GLU A 88 -4.58 8.74 -11.97
N GLN A 89 -3.77 8.00 -12.73
CA GLN A 89 -2.89 6.98 -12.13
C GLN A 89 -1.85 7.59 -11.19
N GLN A 90 -1.26 8.73 -11.57
CA GLN A 90 -0.32 9.46 -10.73
C GLN A 90 -1.01 10.13 -9.54
N ARG A 91 -2.26 10.59 -9.70
CA ARG A 91 -3.08 11.08 -8.59
C ARG A 91 -3.31 9.97 -7.56
N ALA A 92 -3.70 8.78 -8.01
CA ALA A 92 -3.87 7.62 -7.15
C ALA A 92 -2.57 7.27 -6.40
N MET A 93 -1.41 7.29 -7.10
CA MET A 93 -0.12 7.04 -6.46
C MET A 93 0.24 8.08 -5.40
N ARG A 94 0.02 9.38 -5.69
CA ARG A 94 0.23 10.47 -4.71
C ARG A 94 -0.67 10.31 -3.49
N LEU A 95 -1.93 9.95 -3.70
CA LEU A 95 -2.89 9.73 -2.62
C LEU A 95 -2.46 8.56 -1.71
N LEU A 96 -2.04 7.44 -2.27
CA LEU A 96 -1.49 6.33 -1.48
C LEU A 96 -0.22 6.74 -0.72
N ARG A 97 0.66 7.51 -1.37
CA ARG A 97 1.89 8.03 -0.76
C ARG A 97 1.59 8.90 0.46
N THR A 98 0.62 9.82 0.37
CA THR A 98 0.33 10.80 1.42
C THR A 98 -0.57 10.23 2.51
N GLU A 99 -1.61 9.48 2.15
CA GLU A 99 -2.62 9.07 3.11
C GLU A 99 -2.37 7.69 3.69
N PHE A 100 -1.71 6.79 2.97
CA PHE A 100 -1.74 5.36 3.33
C PHE A 100 -0.36 4.77 3.65
N PHE A 101 0.66 5.21 2.92
CA PHE A 101 2.03 4.77 3.12
C PHE A 101 2.84 5.72 3.97
N ALA A 102 2.43 6.98 4.18
CA ALA A 102 3.17 8.01 4.92
C ALA A 102 3.62 7.57 6.33
N PRO A 103 4.70 8.15 6.89
CA PRO A 103 5.22 7.75 8.20
C PRO A 103 4.19 7.86 9.33
N ASP A 104 3.29 8.84 9.23
CA ASP A 104 2.23 9.20 10.17
C ASP A 104 0.84 8.64 9.78
N ALA A 105 0.75 7.88 8.68
CA ALA A 105 -0.52 7.36 8.15
C ALA A 105 -1.29 6.43 9.10
N TRP A 106 -0.65 5.93 10.16
CA TRP A 106 -1.26 5.01 11.12
C TRP A 106 -1.08 5.47 12.56
N ASP A 107 -0.81 6.76 12.76
CA ASP A 107 -0.67 7.34 14.08
C ASP A 107 -1.99 7.26 14.86
N ALA A 108 -1.86 6.90 16.13
CA ALA A 108 -2.95 6.75 17.09
C ALA A 108 -2.40 7.06 18.48
N SER A 109 -3.23 7.62 19.36
CA SER A 109 -2.77 7.95 20.71
C SER A 109 -2.33 6.67 21.46
N PRO A 110 -1.24 6.71 22.24
CA PRO A 110 -0.83 5.56 23.05
C PRO A 110 -1.95 5.07 23.98
N LYS A 111 -2.77 6.01 24.47
CA LYS A 111 -3.96 5.72 25.26
C LYS A 111 -4.96 4.89 24.46
N LEU A 112 -5.35 5.34 23.26
CA LEU A 112 -6.25 4.59 22.37
C LEU A 112 -5.75 3.17 22.16
N LEU A 113 -4.47 3.00 21.83
CA LEU A 113 -3.86 1.70 21.54
C LEU A 113 -3.82 0.78 22.77
N ALA A 114 -3.50 1.31 23.94
CA ALA A 114 -3.52 0.57 25.21
C ALA A 114 -4.94 0.11 25.60
N GLU A 115 -5.96 0.85 25.19
CA GLU A 115 -7.37 0.58 25.47
C GLU A 115 -8.01 -0.40 24.45
N LEU A 116 -7.29 -0.85 23.42
CA LEU A 116 -7.80 -1.83 22.43
C LEU A 116 -7.89 -3.28 22.95
N GLN A 117 -7.76 -3.49 24.26
CA GLN A 117 -7.78 -4.82 24.89
C GLN A 117 -9.02 -5.60 24.49
N GLN A 118 -8.84 -6.88 24.12
CA GLN A 118 -9.95 -7.76 23.84
C GLN A 118 -10.71 -8.11 25.13
N PRO A 119 -12.06 -7.97 25.17
CA PRO A 119 -12.85 -8.53 26.25
C PRO A 119 -12.62 -10.04 26.34
N ARG A 120 -12.36 -10.56 27.54
CA ARG A 120 -12.24 -12.01 27.77
C ARG A 120 -13.60 -12.68 27.51
N ARG A 121 -13.66 -13.62 26.56
CA ARG A 121 -14.83 -14.50 26.36
C ARG A 121 -14.37 -15.97 26.34
N GLY A 122 -14.54 -16.68 27.46
CA GLY A 122 -14.15 -18.08 27.60
C GLY A 122 -12.63 -18.31 27.65
N PHE A 123 -12.16 -19.41 27.05
CA PHE A 123 -10.74 -19.84 27.05
C PHE A 123 -9.82 -19.05 26.10
N SER A 124 -10.28 -17.95 25.50
CA SER A 124 -9.43 -17.09 24.68
C SER A 124 -8.39 -16.39 25.57
N GLY A 125 -7.11 -16.69 25.35
CA GLY A 125 -5.98 -16.09 26.08
C GLY A 125 -5.90 -14.56 25.94
N PRO A 126 -4.99 -13.90 26.67
CA PRO A 126 -4.81 -12.44 26.60
C PRO A 126 -4.40 -12.05 25.18
N GLY A 127 -5.31 -11.45 24.42
CA GLY A 127 -5.03 -10.96 23.08
C GLY A 127 -4.52 -9.54 23.14
N GLU A 128 -3.21 -9.35 23.33
CA GLU A 128 -2.59 -8.05 23.09
C GLU A 128 -2.92 -7.57 21.66
N PRO A 129 -3.23 -6.28 21.45
CA PRO A 129 -3.52 -5.77 20.12
C PRO A 129 -2.31 -5.92 19.18
N VAL A 130 -2.43 -6.78 18.16
CA VAL A 130 -1.38 -6.96 17.13
C VAL A 130 -1.46 -5.85 16.07
N ILE A 131 -1.22 -4.60 16.50
CA ILE A 131 -1.44 -3.38 15.70
C ILE A 131 -0.55 -3.36 14.46
N HIS A 132 0.76 -3.62 14.61
CA HIS A 132 1.70 -3.69 13.49
C HIS A 132 1.28 -4.70 12.42
N ALA A 133 0.92 -5.92 12.82
CA ALA A 133 0.50 -6.94 11.87
C ALA A 133 -0.80 -6.57 11.16
N ARG A 134 -1.73 -5.89 11.85
CA ARG A 134 -2.96 -5.38 11.23
C ARG A 134 -2.63 -4.35 10.15
N VAL A 135 -1.82 -3.33 10.47
CA VAL A 135 -1.40 -2.29 9.52
C VAL A 135 -0.67 -2.91 8.32
N LEU A 136 0.29 -3.79 8.59
CA LEU A 136 1.04 -4.48 7.55
C LEU A 136 0.11 -5.30 6.63
N ASN A 137 -0.87 -6.03 7.16
CA ASN A 137 -1.81 -6.80 6.34
C ASN A 137 -2.66 -5.91 5.41
N MET A 138 -3.05 -4.72 5.88
CA MET A 138 -3.75 -3.74 5.04
C MET A 138 -2.83 -3.22 3.93
N GLN A 139 -1.57 -2.91 4.25
CA GLN A 139 -0.56 -2.49 3.28
C GLN A 139 -0.24 -3.58 2.25
N LYS A 140 -0.07 -4.84 2.69
CA LYS A 140 0.11 -6.02 1.82
C LYS A 140 -1.00 -6.18 0.81
N THR A 141 -2.24 -5.94 1.24
CA THR A 141 -3.41 -6.02 0.35
C THR A 141 -3.34 -4.97 -0.75
N VAL A 142 -2.94 -3.74 -0.43
CA VAL A 142 -2.79 -2.67 -1.42
C VAL A 142 -1.61 -2.94 -2.38
N LEU A 143 -0.47 -3.39 -1.84
CA LEU A 143 0.69 -3.80 -2.63
C LEU A 143 0.37 -4.95 -3.58
N SER A 144 -0.40 -5.96 -3.15
CA SER A 144 -0.71 -7.12 -4.00
C SER A 144 -1.53 -6.76 -5.23
N PHE A 145 -2.36 -5.71 -5.20
CA PHE A 145 -3.05 -5.22 -6.40
C PHE A 145 -2.09 -4.58 -7.41
N MET A 146 -1.12 -3.80 -6.94
CA MET A 146 -0.20 -3.06 -7.81
C MET A 146 0.95 -3.95 -8.32
N LEU A 147 1.44 -4.85 -7.48
CA LEU A 147 2.55 -5.74 -7.79
C LEU A 147 2.11 -7.07 -8.40
N ALA A 148 0.81 -7.38 -8.47
CA ALA A 148 0.32 -8.60 -9.11
C ALA A 148 0.85 -8.76 -10.54
N PRO A 149 1.22 -9.99 -10.98
CA PRO A 149 1.71 -10.22 -12.34
C PRO A 149 0.75 -9.72 -13.42
N GLN A 150 -0.56 -9.84 -13.20
CA GLN A 150 -1.58 -9.37 -14.15
C GLN A 150 -1.59 -7.84 -14.26
N THR A 151 -1.41 -7.12 -13.16
CA THR A 151 -1.34 -5.64 -13.19
C THR A 151 -0.08 -5.18 -13.87
N GLN A 152 1.05 -5.84 -13.60
CA GLN A 152 2.35 -5.53 -14.18
C GLN A 152 2.37 -5.80 -15.70
N ALA A 153 1.88 -6.97 -16.15
CA ALA A 153 1.68 -7.26 -17.57
C ALA A 153 0.71 -6.29 -18.23
N ARG A 154 -0.39 -5.93 -17.55
CA ARG A 154 -1.36 -4.94 -18.06
C ARG A 154 -0.74 -3.56 -18.23
N LEU A 155 0.16 -3.12 -17.35
CA LEU A 155 0.92 -1.86 -17.52
C LEU A 155 1.78 -1.89 -18.79
N THR A 156 2.31 -3.06 -19.18
CA THR A 156 3.04 -3.24 -20.44
C THR A 156 2.09 -3.24 -21.64
N ASP A 157 1.09 -4.12 -21.67
CA ASP A 157 0.20 -4.31 -22.82
C ASP A 157 -0.64 -3.07 -23.11
N SER A 158 -1.12 -2.40 -22.07
CA SER A 158 -1.94 -1.20 -22.22
C SER A 158 -1.23 -0.04 -22.90
N ARG A 159 0.10 -0.07 -23.00
CA ARG A 159 0.86 0.91 -23.78
C ARG A 159 0.57 0.82 -25.27
N LEU A 160 0.22 -0.36 -25.78
CA LEU A 160 -0.11 -0.58 -27.18
C LEU A 160 -1.40 0.14 -27.59
N TYR A 161 -2.25 0.51 -26.63
CA TYR A 161 -3.52 1.20 -26.87
C TYR A 161 -3.74 2.43 -25.99
N GLY A 162 -2.64 3.07 -25.56
CA GLY A 162 -2.68 4.47 -25.06
C GLY A 162 -2.26 4.70 -23.62
N ASN A 163 -1.94 3.66 -22.84
CA ASN A 163 -1.38 3.86 -21.50
C ASN A 163 0.00 4.51 -21.58
N ARG A 164 0.21 5.55 -20.78
CA ARG A 164 1.49 6.28 -20.71
C ARG A 164 2.27 6.01 -19.42
N TYR A 165 1.69 5.28 -18.47
CA TYR A 165 2.38 4.91 -17.24
C TYR A 165 3.06 3.57 -17.43
N SER A 166 4.37 3.58 -17.63
CA SER A 166 5.14 2.34 -17.80
C SER A 166 5.30 1.57 -16.49
N ALA A 167 5.47 0.24 -16.55
CA ALA A 167 5.77 -0.58 -15.37
C ALA A 167 6.98 -0.05 -14.58
N ALA A 168 8.05 0.37 -15.28
CA ALA A 168 9.25 0.96 -14.65
C ALA A 168 8.97 2.29 -13.94
N GLN A 169 8.22 3.20 -14.55
CA GLN A 169 7.83 4.47 -13.90
C GLN A 169 6.93 4.20 -12.69
N MET A 170 5.93 3.31 -12.83
CA MET A 170 5.01 2.97 -11.75
C MET A 170 5.75 2.40 -10.54
N MET A 171 6.66 1.44 -10.76
CA MET A 171 7.44 0.87 -9.66
C MET A 171 8.42 1.88 -9.05
N SER A 172 9.00 2.78 -9.85
CA SER A 172 9.83 3.88 -9.34
C SER A 172 9.04 4.81 -8.42
N ASP A 173 7.83 5.21 -8.81
CA ASP A 173 6.97 6.09 -8.02
C ASP A 173 6.45 5.38 -6.76
N LEU A 174 6.15 4.08 -6.83
CA LEU A 174 5.79 3.26 -5.67
C LEU A 174 6.96 3.10 -4.70
N THR A 175 8.18 2.90 -5.22
CA THR A 175 9.40 2.89 -4.40
C THR A 175 9.54 4.23 -3.66
N ASP A 176 9.35 5.37 -4.35
CA ASP A 176 9.43 6.68 -3.70
C ASP A 176 8.32 6.90 -2.68
N ALA A 177 7.10 6.40 -2.93
CA ALA A 177 6.01 6.47 -1.96
C ALA A 177 6.37 5.79 -0.62
N ILE A 178 7.16 4.72 -0.68
CA ILE A 178 7.50 3.88 0.48
C ILE A 178 8.84 4.26 1.13
N PHE A 179 9.79 4.81 0.38
CA PHE A 179 11.14 5.08 0.89
C PHE A 179 11.51 6.56 1.00
N ALA A 180 10.95 7.45 0.17
CA ALA A 180 11.48 8.81 0.05
C ALA A 180 11.39 9.63 1.35
N ALA A 181 10.33 9.43 2.15
CA ALA A 181 10.17 10.11 3.43
C ALA A 181 11.18 9.65 4.49
N ASP A 182 11.72 8.44 4.36
CA ASP A 182 12.63 7.84 5.34
C ASP A 182 14.10 7.87 4.89
N ALA A 183 14.40 8.58 3.80
CA ALA A 183 15.74 8.73 3.26
C ALA A 183 16.70 9.43 4.24
N ARG A 184 16.15 10.21 5.19
CA ARG A 184 16.89 10.89 6.26
C ARG A 184 16.15 10.71 7.58
N GLY A 185 16.90 10.60 8.67
CA GLY A 185 16.32 10.40 10.01
C GLY A 185 15.99 8.94 10.31
N ASN A 186 15.20 8.75 11.36
CA ASN A 186 14.82 7.43 11.87
C ASN A 186 13.59 6.90 11.14
N VAL A 187 13.57 5.59 10.89
CA VAL A 187 12.44 4.90 10.26
C VAL A 187 11.58 4.29 11.36
N ASN A 188 10.30 4.68 11.47
CA ASN A 188 9.41 4.10 12.48
C ASN A 188 9.06 2.64 12.16
N THR A 189 8.61 1.87 13.15
CA THR A 189 8.40 0.42 13.03
C THR A 189 7.26 0.02 12.07
N PHE A 190 6.27 0.88 11.80
CA PHE A 190 5.30 0.64 10.73
C PHE A 190 5.95 0.73 9.35
N ARG A 191 6.80 1.74 9.14
CA ARG A 191 7.54 1.96 7.90
C ARG A 191 8.60 0.88 7.68
N GLN A 192 9.26 0.40 8.75
CA GLN A 192 10.19 -0.72 8.66
C GLN A 192 9.51 -1.98 8.10
N ASN A 193 8.33 -2.33 8.64
CA ASN A 193 7.53 -3.46 8.16
C ASN A 193 7.10 -3.29 6.69
N LEU A 194 6.58 -2.11 6.33
CA LEU A 194 6.16 -1.81 4.96
C LEU A 194 7.31 -1.93 3.95
N GLN A 195 8.46 -1.35 4.28
CA GLN A 195 9.65 -1.35 3.40
C GLN A 195 10.16 -2.76 3.15
N LEU A 196 10.30 -3.58 4.21
CA LEU A 196 10.75 -4.97 4.06
C LEU A 196 9.74 -5.82 3.28
N GLU A 197 8.45 -5.67 3.56
CA GLU A 197 7.42 -6.37 2.79
C GLU A 197 7.42 -5.99 1.31
N TYR A 198 7.57 -4.71 1.00
CA TYR A 198 7.70 -4.24 -0.39
C TYR A 198 8.93 -4.86 -1.08
N VAL A 199 10.10 -4.80 -0.45
CA VAL A 199 11.34 -5.38 -0.99
C VAL A 199 11.17 -6.87 -1.23
N ASN A 200 10.61 -7.62 -0.28
CA ASN A 200 10.36 -9.06 -0.44
C ASN A 200 9.42 -9.37 -1.62
N GLN A 201 8.35 -8.58 -1.80
CA GLN A 201 7.45 -8.76 -2.95
C GLN A 201 8.15 -8.45 -4.27
N VAL A 202 8.96 -7.39 -4.34
CA VAL A 202 9.71 -7.01 -5.55
C VAL A 202 10.80 -8.04 -5.87
N ALA A 203 11.52 -8.56 -4.88
CA ALA A 203 12.47 -9.66 -5.04
C ALA A 203 11.78 -10.90 -5.62
N GLY A 204 10.61 -11.28 -5.10
CA GLY A 204 9.80 -12.38 -5.62
C GLY A 204 9.27 -12.20 -7.05
N MET A 205 9.42 -11.01 -7.65
CA MET A 205 9.13 -10.80 -9.08
C MET A 205 10.25 -11.34 -9.98
N ILE A 206 11.50 -11.34 -9.49
CA ILE A 206 12.69 -11.69 -10.27
C ILE A 206 13.26 -13.06 -9.91
N GLU A 207 13.02 -13.54 -8.69
CA GLU A 207 13.46 -14.84 -8.20
C GLU A 207 12.38 -15.61 -7.44
N GLY A 208 12.63 -16.90 -7.19
CA GLY A 208 11.73 -17.79 -6.48
C GLY A 208 10.53 -18.32 -7.30
N PRO A 209 9.58 -19.01 -6.65
CA PRO A 209 8.51 -19.76 -7.33
C PRO A 209 7.53 -18.89 -8.14
N THR A 210 7.39 -17.62 -7.77
CA THR A 210 6.44 -16.68 -8.39
C THR A 210 7.02 -15.92 -9.58
N ALA A 211 8.36 -15.85 -9.71
CA ALA A 211 9.03 -15.10 -10.77
C ALA A 211 8.63 -15.56 -12.18
N LYS A 212 8.28 -16.84 -12.37
CA LYS A 212 7.79 -17.37 -13.65
C LYS A 212 6.47 -16.74 -14.13
N ASN A 213 5.71 -16.12 -13.23
CA ASN A 213 4.42 -15.50 -13.55
C ASN A 213 4.58 -14.08 -14.11
N TYR A 214 5.76 -13.46 -14.02
CA TYR A 214 6.02 -12.11 -14.48
C TYR A 214 6.68 -12.09 -15.87
N ASP A 215 6.24 -11.17 -16.71
CA ASP A 215 6.86 -10.86 -18.01
C ASP A 215 8.22 -10.15 -17.84
N TYR A 216 9.04 -10.19 -18.89
CA TYR A 216 10.41 -9.67 -18.85
C TYR A 216 10.49 -8.17 -18.57
N VAL A 217 9.49 -7.39 -19.01
CA VAL A 217 9.43 -5.94 -18.76
C VAL A 217 9.24 -5.68 -17.27
N SER A 218 8.33 -6.41 -16.62
CA SER A 218 8.07 -6.29 -15.18
C SER A 218 9.26 -6.74 -14.33
N LYS A 219 9.96 -7.79 -14.74
CA LYS A 219 11.22 -8.20 -14.10
C LYS A 219 12.28 -7.11 -14.19
N SER A 220 12.41 -6.46 -15.35
CA SER A 220 13.35 -5.36 -15.55
C SER A 220 13.00 -4.15 -14.66
N ALA A 221 11.72 -3.83 -14.52
CA ALA A 221 11.23 -2.80 -13.60
C ALA A 221 11.51 -3.15 -12.12
N ALA A 222 11.35 -4.41 -11.73
CA ALA A 222 11.69 -4.89 -10.40
C ALA A 222 13.20 -4.77 -10.09
N VAL A 223 14.07 -5.21 -11.00
CA VAL A 223 15.53 -5.02 -10.86
C VAL A 223 15.89 -3.54 -10.71
N ALA A 224 15.29 -2.65 -11.52
CA ALA A 224 15.54 -1.22 -11.41
C ALA A 224 15.10 -0.65 -10.04
N SER A 225 13.98 -1.13 -9.51
CA SER A 225 13.46 -0.71 -8.20
C SER A 225 14.36 -1.19 -7.06
N LEU A 226 14.80 -2.45 -7.10
CA LEU A 226 15.76 -2.99 -6.12
C LEU A 226 17.09 -2.21 -6.13
N LYS A 227 17.63 -1.89 -7.31
CA LYS A 227 18.84 -1.05 -7.42
C LYS A 227 18.64 0.35 -6.84
N LYS A 228 17.46 0.95 -7.04
CA LYS A 228 17.11 2.24 -6.45
C LYS A 228 17.08 2.16 -4.92
N ILE A 229 16.48 1.10 -4.37
CA ILE A 229 16.44 0.87 -2.91
C ILE A 229 17.84 0.64 -2.37
N GLN A 230 18.66 -0.18 -3.04
CA GLN A 230 20.07 -0.43 -2.65
C GLN A 230 20.83 0.89 -2.46
N ALA A 231 20.68 1.82 -3.40
CA ALA A 231 21.31 3.15 -3.31
C ALA A 231 20.76 3.98 -2.13
N GLN A 232 19.46 3.89 -1.81
CA GLN A 232 18.84 4.63 -0.72
C GLN A 232 19.24 4.11 0.68
N VAL A 233 19.49 2.81 0.82
CA VAL A 233 19.81 2.18 2.11
C VAL A 233 21.30 1.93 2.34
N ALA A 234 22.15 2.27 1.36
CA ALA A 234 23.60 2.01 1.40
C ALA A 234 24.31 2.58 2.64
N VAL A 235 23.82 3.68 3.19
CA VAL A 235 24.37 4.29 4.41
C VAL A 235 23.39 4.10 5.58
N PRO A 236 23.70 3.23 6.56
CA PRO A 236 22.86 3.00 7.73
C PRO A 236 23.04 4.15 8.74
N THR A 237 22.40 5.29 8.49
CA THR A 237 22.25 6.40 9.46
C THR A 237 20.96 6.26 10.27
N GLY A 238 20.84 7.03 11.37
CA GLY A 238 19.70 6.99 12.28
C GLY A 238 20.03 6.30 13.61
N ASP A 239 19.01 6.04 14.42
CA ASP A 239 19.11 5.29 15.68
C ASP A 239 19.45 3.80 15.48
N ALA A 240 19.62 3.07 16.58
CA ALA A 240 20.02 1.66 16.53
C ALA A 240 19.03 0.79 15.73
N GLU A 241 17.73 1.01 15.89
CA GLU A 241 16.68 0.28 15.16
C GLU A 241 16.72 0.60 13.67
N THR A 242 16.83 1.86 13.30
CA THR A 242 16.92 2.31 11.90
C THR A 242 18.15 1.74 11.21
N ARG A 243 19.31 1.72 11.90
CA ARG A 243 20.53 1.14 11.35
C ARG A 243 20.39 -0.36 11.11
N ALA A 244 19.85 -1.10 12.08
CA ALA A 244 19.60 -2.53 11.94
C ALA A 244 18.63 -2.83 10.79
N HIS A 245 17.56 -2.05 10.67
CA HIS A 245 16.59 -2.16 9.57
C HIS A 245 17.22 -1.89 8.20
N ARG A 246 18.00 -0.82 8.04
CA ARG A 246 18.67 -0.52 6.77
C ARG A 246 19.71 -1.57 6.38
N GLN A 247 20.43 -2.12 7.36
CA GLN A 247 21.32 -3.26 7.13
C GLN A 247 20.55 -4.49 6.63
N HIS A 248 19.41 -4.81 7.25
CA HIS A 248 18.55 -5.90 6.81
C HIS A 248 18.01 -5.68 5.39
N LEU A 249 17.52 -4.47 5.07
CA LEU A 249 17.11 -4.12 3.70
C LEU A 249 18.26 -4.27 2.70
N SER A 250 19.46 -3.79 3.05
CA SER A 250 20.64 -3.91 2.20
C SER A 250 20.99 -5.37 1.93
N LEU A 251 20.88 -6.25 2.94
CA LEU A 251 21.11 -7.68 2.81
C LEU A 251 20.09 -8.30 1.83
N VAL A 252 18.80 -8.15 2.10
CA VAL A 252 17.72 -8.74 1.27
C VAL A 252 17.78 -8.24 -0.18
N VAL A 253 18.04 -6.95 -0.38
CA VAL A 253 18.18 -6.39 -1.73
C VAL A 253 19.41 -6.96 -2.46
N SER A 254 20.51 -7.15 -1.75
CA SER A 254 21.74 -7.69 -2.35
C SER A 254 21.57 -9.16 -2.72
N GLU A 255 20.96 -9.97 -1.85
CA GLU A 255 20.63 -11.37 -2.13
C GLU A 255 19.71 -11.49 -3.36
N ALA A 256 18.68 -10.64 -3.46
CA ALA A 256 17.77 -10.66 -4.60
C ALA A 256 18.44 -10.25 -5.93
N LEU A 257 19.42 -9.34 -5.88
CA LEU A 257 20.15 -8.86 -7.07
C LEU A 257 21.31 -9.79 -7.46
N ASP A 258 21.85 -10.56 -6.52
CA ASP A 258 22.92 -11.54 -6.72
C ASP A 258 22.62 -12.82 -5.92
N PRO A 259 21.79 -13.74 -6.46
CA PRO A 259 21.27 -14.91 -5.72
C PRO A 259 22.31 -16.00 -5.39
N ARG A 260 23.61 -15.67 -5.34
CA ARG A 260 24.72 -16.62 -5.15
C ARG A 260 25.90 -15.99 -4.39
N SER A 261 25.77 -15.96 -3.07
CA SER A 261 26.88 -16.12 -2.13
C SER A 261 26.57 -17.26 -1.16
#